data_AF-A0A973HBK9-F1
#
_entry.id   AF-A0A973HBK9-F1
#
_cell.length_a   1.000
_cell.length_b   1.000
_cell.length_c   1.000
_cell.angle_alpha   90.00
_cell.angle_beta   90.00
_cell.angle_gamma   90.00
#
_symmetry.space_group_name_H-M   'P 1'
#
loop_
_entity.id
_entity.type
_entity.pdbx_description
1 polymer ?
#
loop_
_entity_poly.entity_id
_entity_poly.type
_entity_poly.pdbx_seq_one_letter_code
_entity_poly.pdbx_strand_id
1 'polypeptide(L)'
;MQRLALRCALALSLGITAVGTLAAPSASAATGTITGLAGKCLDVAGASSADGTAVQLYDCNGTAAQQWTVGSDGTIRALGKCLDVTGGSTANGAQLQLWTCSGGTHQKWTVSAARDIVNPAADKCLDVTGNSSANGTRTQLWTCTGAANQKWNAPAAGDGTTPPGAAPMAVAPYLYNGWGNPPSPTTVMNATGVKWFTLAFVLSNGYCNPQWDGGRALTGGVDQQTINTVRAAGGDIVPSFGGYSGNKLESSCSSAGELAAAYQKVINAYSLKAIDIDLEADAYSNGTVQQRTVDALKTVKANNPGIKVYVTIGTGQSGPDTSLINRAASSGLTVDAWTIMPFDFGGAGQNMGTLTQRAAEGLKTALKNAYGYSDDAAYRAMGISSMNGITDDNETVTTADFQTILGYAQTHHLARLTFWSANRDRPCPGAYPNDDTCSGVSQSNWQFTSIFARYTG
;
A
#
# COMPACT_ATOMS: atom_id res chain seq x y z
N MET A 1 -4.70 -75.45 40.11
CA MET A 1 -6.16 -75.24 40.16
C MET A 1 -6.35 -74.07 41.10
N GLN A 2 -6.78 -72.87 40.73
CA GLN A 2 -8.00 -72.49 40.01
C GLN A 2 -7.77 -71.06 39.49
N ARG A 3 -7.92 -70.82 38.18
CA ARG A 3 -7.80 -69.49 37.57
C ARG A 3 -9.12 -68.74 37.81
N LEU A 4 -9.08 -67.59 38.48
CA LEU A 4 -10.22 -66.67 38.57
C LEU A 4 -9.96 -65.49 37.65
N ALA A 5 -10.81 -65.36 36.63
CA ALA A 5 -10.78 -64.31 35.63
C ALA A 5 -11.27 -62.98 36.23
N LEU A 6 -10.47 -61.93 36.13
CA LEU A 6 -10.93 -60.56 36.37
C LEU A 6 -11.07 -59.85 35.02
N ARG A 7 -12.32 -59.50 34.70
CA ARG A 7 -12.71 -58.75 33.50
C ARG A 7 -12.18 -57.33 33.60
N CYS A 8 -11.28 -56.94 32.68
CA CYS A 8 -10.88 -55.55 32.50
C CYS A 8 -11.94 -54.86 31.63
N ALA A 9 -12.69 -53.92 32.22
CA ALA A 9 -13.65 -53.10 31.48
C ALA A 9 -12.88 -52.01 30.72
N LEU A 10 -13.00 -52.03 29.39
CA LEU A 10 -12.48 -51.00 28.51
C LEU A 10 -13.38 -49.76 28.60
N ALA A 11 -12.90 -48.67 29.20
CA ALA A 11 -13.57 -47.37 29.13
C ALA A 11 -13.22 -46.72 27.78
N LEU A 12 -14.20 -46.70 26.86
CA LEU A 12 -14.08 -45.99 25.59
C LEU A 12 -14.42 -44.51 25.83
N SER A 13 -13.41 -43.66 25.99
CA SER A 13 -13.59 -42.21 26.03
C SER A 13 -13.76 -41.68 24.60
N LEU A 14 -15.00 -41.38 24.21
CA LEU A 14 -15.28 -40.56 23.02
C LEU A 14 -14.82 -39.12 23.30
N GLY A 15 -13.63 -38.76 22.81
CA GLY A 15 -13.20 -37.38 22.73
C GLY A 15 -13.94 -36.67 21.61
N ILE A 16 -14.98 -35.90 21.95
CA ILE A 16 -15.62 -34.96 21.02
C ILE A 16 -14.60 -33.86 20.72
N THR A 17 -14.02 -33.87 19.53
CA THR A 17 -13.22 -32.77 19.01
C THR A 17 -14.19 -31.68 18.56
N ALA A 18 -14.30 -30.62 19.37
CA ALA A 18 -14.98 -29.40 18.96
C ALA A 18 -14.17 -28.76 17.82
N VAL A 19 -14.66 -28.91 16.58
CA VAL A 19 -14.18 -28.12 15.45
C VAL A 19 -14.67 -26.69 15.67
N GLY A 20 -13.81 -25.86 16.27
CA GLY A 20 -14.03 -24.42 16.33
C GLY A 20 -13.92 -23.86 14.92
N THR A 21 -15.05 -23.49 14.32
CA THR A 21 -15.06 -22.65 13.14
C THR A 21 -14.48 -21.29 13.51
N LEU A 22 -13.25 -21.01 13.07
CA LEU A 22 -12.70 -19.66 13.08
C LEU A 22 -13.53 -18.83 12.11
N ALA A 23 -14.48 -18.06 12.62
CA ALA A 23 -15.15 -17.02 11.87
C ALA A 23 -14.09 -16.01 11.40
N ALA A 24 -14.05 -15.75 10.09
CA ALA A 24 -13.24 -14.68 9.52
C ALA A 24 -13.57 -13.34 10.22
N PRO A 25 -12.59 -12.47 10.48
CA PRO A 25 -12.87 -11.16 11.07
C PRO A 25 -13.77 -10.36 10.13
N SER A 26 -14.93 -9.94 10.65
CA SER A 26 -15.88 -9.08 9.94
C SER A 26 -15.21 -7.76 9.54
N ALA A 27 -15.36 -7.35 8.28
CA ALA A 27 -14.93 -6.04 7.80
C ALA A 27 -15.53 -4.92 8.67
N SER A 28 -14.72 -3.91 9.03
CA SER A 28 -15.18 -2.79 9.87
C SER A 28 -15.97 -1.77 9.04
N ALA A 29 -17.02 -1.20 9.62
CA ALA A 29 -17.80 -0.11 9.03
C ALA A 29 -17.00 1.20 9.00
N ALA A 30 -17.18 2.03 7.96
CA ALA A 30 -16.51 3.33 7.84
C ALA A 30 -17.53 4.47 7.85
N THR A 31 -17.19 5.58 8.53
CA THR A 31 -18.09 6.74 8.69
C THR A 31 -17.47 8.01 8.11
N GLY A 32 -18.25 8.81 7.41
CA GLY A 32 -17.83 10.09 6.85
C GLY A 32 -18.85 10.66 5.85
N THR A 33 -18.47 11.72 5.15
CA THR A 33 -19.32 12.33 4.12
C THR A 33 -19.34 11.50 2.84
N ILE A 34 -20.52 11.34 2.24
CA ILE A 34 -20.66 10.85 0.86
C ILE A 34 -20.82 12.07 -0.06
N THR A 35 -19.88 12.27 -1.00
CA THR A 35 -19.93 13.41 -1.95
C THR A 35 -20.22 12.93 -3.37
N GLY A 36 -20.89 13.72 -4.19
CA GLY A 36 -21.28 13.34 -5.54
C GLY A 36 -21.24 14.51 -6.53
N LEU A 37 -22.31 14.63 -7.32
CA LEU A 37 -22.44 15.63 -8.37
C LEU A 37 -22.07 17.04 -7.88
N ALA A 38 -21.22 17.74 -8.65
CA ALA A 38 -20.73 19.08 -8.35
C ALA A 38 -20.02 19.22 -6.97
N GLY A 39 -19.50 18.12 -6.40
CA GLY A 39 -18.81 18.13 -5.12
C GLY A 39 -19.72 18.28 -3.91
N LYS A 40 -21.04 18.16 -4.09
CA LYS A 40 -22.05 18.29 -3.03
C LYS A 40 -22.23 16.99 -2.26
N CYS A 41 -22.76 17.09 -1.06
CA CYS A 41 -22.92 15.99 -0.12
C CYS A 41 -24.29 15.31 -0.26
N LEU A 42 -24.32 13.99 -0.03
CA LEU A 42 -25.53 13.23 0.25
C LEU A 42 -26.03 13.63 1.64
N ASP A 43 -27.26 14.11 1.71
CA ASP A 43 -27.78 14.86 2.85
C ASP A 43 -29.14 14.33 3.28
N VAL A 44 -29.37 14.22 4.59
CA VAL A 44 -30.69 13.98 5.16
C VAL A 44 -31.40 15.33 5.33
N ALA A 45 -32.49 15.53 4.59
CA ALA A 45 -33.18 16.81 4.53
C ALA A 45 -33.59 17.34 5.92
N GLY A 46 -33.13 18.55 6.23
CA GLY A 46 -33.42 19.23 7.49
C GLY A 46 -32.82 18.55 8.74
N ALA A 47 -31.86 17.63 8.56
CA ALA A 47 -31.30 16.80 9.64
C ALA A 47 -32.36 16.01 10.43
N SER A 48 -33.52 15.74 9.82
CA SER A 48 -34.62 15.02 10.45
C SER A 48 -34.33 13.52 10.49
N SER A 49 -34.42 12.93 11.67
CA SER A 49 -34.34 11.47 11.84
C SER A 49 -35.71 10.79 11.76
N ALA A 50 -36.75 11.43 11.22
CA ALA A 50 -38.06 10.80 11.03
C ALA A 50 -38.02 9.80 9.85
N ASP A 51 -38.78 8.70 9.97
CA ASP A 51 -38.95 7.76 8.86
C ASP A 51 -39.63 8.44 7.67
N GLY A 52 -39.09 8.20 6.47
CA GLY A 52 -39.54 8.83 5.24
C GLY A 52 -38.87 10.18 4.96
N THR A 53 -37.92 10.61 5.80
CA THR A 53 -37.16 11.84 5.54
C THR A 53 -36.40 11.73 4.21
N ALA A 54 -36.50 12.76 3.39
CA ALA A 54 -35.86 12.84 2.09
C ALA A 54 -34.32 12.77 2.18
N VAL A 55 -33.70 11.92 1.36
CA VAL A 55 -32.27 11.97 1.05
C VAL A 55 -32.00 12.81 -0.21
N GLN A 56 -31.20 13.85 -0.09
CA GLN A 56 -31.04 14.87 -1.12
C GLN A 56 -29.57 15.19 -1.39
N LEU A 57 -29.31 15.94 -2.45
CA LEU A 57 -28.03 16.60 -2.69
C LEU A 57 -28.04 17.98 -2.05
N TYR A 58 -27.01 18.30 -1.25
CA TYR A 58 -26.88 19.60 -0.60
C TYR A 58 -25.43 20.03 -0.48
N ASP A 59 -25.16 21.33 -0.33
CA ASP A 59 -23.83 21.81 0.00
C ASP A 59 -23.28 21.13 1.26
N CYS A 60 -22.00 20.75 1.20
CA CYS A 60 -21.34 20.15 2.34
C CYS A 60 -21.24 21.17 3.48
N ASN A 61 -21.88 20.88 4.61
CA ASN A 61 -22.04 21.77 5.76
C ASN A 61 -21.53 21.15 7.08
N GLY A 62 -21.00 19.93 7.03
CA GLY A 62 -20.34 19.26 8.16
C GLY A 62 -21.30 18.77 9.25
N THR A 63 -22.61 18.91 9.08
CA THR A 63 -23.60 18.44 10.07
C THR A 63 -23.72 16.92 10.08
N ALA A 64 -24.30 16.38 11.16
CA ALA A 64 -24.59 14.95 11.28
C ALA A 64 -25.51 14.41 10.18
N ALA A 65 -26.31 15.27 9.53
CA ALA A 65 -27.15 14.91 8.39
C ALA A 65 -26.37 14.46 7.15
N GLN A 66 -25.06 14.74 7.12
CA GLN A 66 -24.15 14.39 6.02
C GLN A 66 -23.10 13.36 6.45
N GLN A 67 -23.18 12.85 7.67
CA GLN A 67 -22.30 11.81 8.17
C GLN A 67 -22.95 10.45 7.98
N TRP A 68 -22.38 9.66 7.08
CA TRP A 68 -22.89 8.35 6.71
C TRP A 68 -21.91 7.25 7.11
N THR A 69 -22.41 6.21 7.73
CA THR A 69 -21.70 4.95 8.00
C THR A 69 -22.02 3.95 6.90
N VAL A 70 -21.02 3.58 6.11
CA VAL A 70 -21.09 2.42 5.20
C VAL A 70 -20.77 1.17 6.04
N GLY A 71 -21.76 0.33 6.24
CA GLY A 71 -21.68 -0.89 7.04
C GLY A 71 -21.21 -2.08 6.22
N SER A 72 -20.41 -2.96 6.85
CA SER A 72 -20.02 -4.25 6.26
C SER A 72 -21.19 -5.22 6.07
N ASP A 73 -22.34 -4.94 6.68
CA ASP A 73 -23.60 -5.64 6.46
C ASP A 73 -24.33 -5.19 5.18
N GLY A 74 -23.71 -4.32 4.37
CA GLY A 74 -24.28 -3.77 3.14
C GLY A 74 -25.29 -2.66 3.38
N THR A 75 -25.42 -2.11 4.59
CA THR A 75 -26.28 -0.93 4.82
C THR A 75 -25.48 0.37 4.73
N ILE A 76 -26.13 1.47 4.38
CA ILE A 76 -25.57 2.82 4.48
C ILE A 76 -26.45 3.58 5.48
N ARG A 77 -25.85 4.16 6.53
CA ARG A 77 -26.61 4.65 7.70
C ARG A 77 -26.29 6.10 8.04
N ALA A 78 -27.30 6.89 8.37
CA ALA A 78 -27.15 8.24 8.94
C ALA A 78 -28.19 8.45 10.03
N LEU A 79 -27.86 9.25 11.04
CA LEU A 79 -28.77 9.58 12.15
C LEU A 79 -29.43 8.34 12.81
N GLY A 80 -28.71 7.22 12.86
CA GLY A 80 -29.19 5.95 13.43
C GLY A 80 -30.16 5.15 12.55
N LYS A 81 -30.36 5.54 11.29
CA LYS A 81 -31.29 4.92 10.33
C LYS A 81 -30.58 4.56 9.02
N CYS A 82 -31.25 3.80 8.17
CA CYS A 82 -30.72 3.28 6.92
C CYS A 82 -31.18 4.10 5.71
N LEU A 83 -30.29 4.21 4.73
CA LEU A 83 -30.60 4.62 3.36
C LEU A 83 -31.51 3.57 2.74
N ASP A 84 -32.67 4.01 2.27
CA ASP A 84 -33.80 3.15 1.96
C ASP A 84 -34.43 3.56 0.63
N VAL A 85 -34.84 2.56 -0.15
CA VAL A 85 -35.65 2.78 -1.35
C VAL A 85 -37.13 2.78 -0.96
N THR A 86 -37.82 3.91 -1.18
CA THR A 86 -39.22 4.08 -0.76
C THR A 86 -40.10 2.95 -1.29
N GLY A 87 -40.80 2.28 -0.37
CA GLY A 87 -41.73 1.19 -0.67
C GLY A 87 -41.06 -0.09 -1.20
N GLY A 88 -39.73 -0.19 -1.14
CA GLY A 88 -38.97 -1.31 -1.69
C GLY A 88 -39.07 -1.46 -3.22
N SER A 89 -39.41 -0.37 -3.92
CA SER A 89 -39.57 -0.38 -5.37
C SER A 89 -38.25 -0.65 -6.10
N THR A 90 -38.29 -1.41 -7.19
CA THR A 90 -37.14 -1.64 -8.10
C THR A 90 -37.23 -0.81 -9.39
N ALA A 91 -38.23 0.07 -9.51
CA ALA A 91 -38.44 0.88 -10.71
C ALA A 91 -37.48 2.09 -10.78
N ASN A 92 -37.17 2.53 -12.00
CA ASN A 92 -36.52 3.83 -12.21
C ASN A 92 -37.41 4.94 -11.65
N GLY A 93 -36.79 5.91 -10.97
CA GLY A 93 -37.50 7.03 -10.35
C GLY A 93 -37.97 6.76 -8.91
N ALA A 94 -37.77 5.55 -8.38
CA ALA A 94 -38.04 5.25 -6.98
C ALA A 94 -37.17 6.15 -6.08
N GLN A 95 -37.81 6.96 -5.24
CA GLN A 95 -37.13 7.94 -4.41
C GLN A 95 -36.38 7.26 -3.26
N LEU A 96 -35.28 7.87 -2.81
CA LEU A 96 -34.57 7.42 -1.62
C LEU A 96 -34.94 8.25 -0.40
N GLN A 97 -34.96 7.56 0.74
CA GLN A 97 -35.36 8.11 2.03
C GLN A 97 -34.47 7.57 3.15
N LEU A 98 -34.59 8.18 4.31
CA LEU A 98 -34.08 7.65 5.56
C LEU A 98 -35.20 6.84 6.24
N TRP A 99 -34.88 5.60 6.64
CA TRP A 99 -35.86 4.71 7.27
C TRP A 99 -35.23 3.84 8.35
N THR A 100 -36.02 3.42 9.33
CA THR A 100 -35.62 2.45 10.34
C THR A 100 -34.99 1.21 9.69
N CYS A 101 -33.80 0.82 10.15
CA CYS A 101 -33.09 -0.33 9.58
C CYS A 101 -33.89 -1.63 9.83
N SER A 102 -34.40 -2.23 8.77
CA SER A 102 -35.21 -3.45 8.77
C SER A 102 -34.41 -4.69 8.35
N GLY A 103 -33.24 -4.50 7.74
CA GLY A 103 -32.44 -5.57 7.13
C GLY A 103 -32.95 -6.01 5.75
N GLY A 104 -34.03 -5.39 5.25
CA GLY A 104 -34.59 -5.68 3.93
C GLY A 104 -33.64 -5.37 2.77
N THR A 105 -33.84 -6.02 1.64
CA THR A 105 -33.00 -5.88 0.43
C THR A 105 -33.00 -4.47 -0.16
N HIS A 106 -34.07 -3.70 0.06
CA HIS A 106 -34.21 -2.29 -0.32
C HIS A 106 -33.37 -1.33 0.55
N GLN A 107 -32.68 -1.84 1.56
CA GLN A 107 -31.71 -1.12 2.39
C GLN A 107 -30.28 -1.67 2.23
N LYS A 108 -30.08 -2.57 1.25
CA LYS A 108 -28.77 -3.13 0.92
C LYS A 108 -28.15 -2.41 -0.27
N TRP A 109 -26.88 -2.09 -0.13
CA TRP A 109 -26.12 -1.26 -1.03
C TRP A 109 -24.70 -1.82 -1.19
N THR A 110 -24.13 -1.63 -2.38
CA THR A 110 -22.74 -1.95 -2.69
C THR A 110 -22.11 -0.72 -3.33
N VAL A 111 -20.94 -0.31 -2.85
CA VAL A 111 -20.17 0.77 -3.47
C VAL A 111 -19.18 0.12 -4.45
N SER A 112 -19.28 0.45 -5.73
CA SER A 112 -18.39 -0.08 -6.76
C SER A 112 -17.09 0.72 -6.87
N ALA A 113 -16.04 0.12 -7.41
CA ALA A 113 -14.80 0.82 -7.76
C ALA A 113 -15.02 1.96 -8.79
N ALA A 114 -16.09 1.86 -9.59
CA ALA A 114 -16.50 2.91 -10.51
C ALA A 114 -17.27 4.05 -9.82
N ARG A 115 -17.31 4.07 -8.48
CA ARG A 115 -18.01 5.03 -7.62
C ARG A 115 -19.52 5.01 -7.74
N ASP A 116 -20.09 3.88 -8.15
CA ASP A 116 -21.54 3.70 -8.12
C ASP A 116 -21.96 3.20 -6.73
N ILE A 117 -23.06 3.73 -6.18
CA ILE A 117 -23.72 3.13 -5.03
C ILE A 117 -24.92 2.35 -5.58
N VAL A 118 -24.82 1.02 -5.59
CA VAL A 118 -25.76 0.12 -6.27
C VAL A 118 -26.66 -0.55 -5.24
N ASN A 119 -27.97 -0.58 -5.47
CA ASN A 119 -28.87 -1.49 -4.78
C ASN A 119 -28.88 -2.83 -5.54
N PRO A 120 -28.33 -3.93 -4.98
CA PRO A 120 -28.20 -5.19 -5.72
C PRO A 120 -29.54 -5.84 -6.06
N ALA A 121 -30.59 -5.61 -5.27
CA ALA A 121 -31.90 -6.21 -5.50
C ALA A 121 -32.66 -5.54 -6.64
N ALA A 122 -32.41 -4.26 -6.88
CA ALA A 122 -32.97 -3.52 -8.00
C ALA A 122 -32.07 -3.52 -9.25
N ASP A 123 -30.78 -3.88 -9.11
CA ASP A 123 -29.72 -3.71 -10.11
C ASP A 123 -29.67 -2.26 -10.64
N LYS A 124 -29.70 -1.31 -9.71
CA LYS A 124 -29.81 0.13 -10.00
C LYS A 124 -28.93 0.97 -9.08
N CYS A 125 -28.54 2.13 -9.59
CA CYS A 125 -27.64 3.06 -8.96
C CYS A 125 -28.39 4.17 -8.22
N LEU A 126 -27.80 4.64 -7.12
CA LEU A 126 -28.16 5.88 -6.46
C LEU A 126 -27.85 7.05 -7.39
N ASP A 127 -28.89 7.81 -7.73
CA ASP A 127 -28.89 8.81 -8.80
C ASP A 127 -29.38 10.15 -8.28
N VAL A 128 -28.71 11.25 -8.62
CA VAL A 128 -29.26 12.60 -8.44
C VAL A 128 -30.24 12.90 -9.58
N THR A 129 -31.49 13.15 -9.21
CA THR A 129 -32.60 13.30 -10.17
C THR A 129 -32.31 14.40 -11.19
N GLY A 130 -32.39 14.05 -12.48
CA GLY A 130 -32.22 14.99 -13.59
C GLY A 130 -30.81 15.56 -13.75
N ASN A 131 -29.79 14.98 -13.10
CA ASN A 131 -28.42 15.50 -13.10
C ASN A 131 -28.35 16.98 -12.64
N SER A 132 -29.25 17.37 -11.74
CA SER A 132 -29.34 18.73 -11.19
C SER A 132 -28.43 18.87 -9.98
N SER A 133 -27.56 19.89 -9.98
CA SER A 133 -26.71 20.23 -8.85
C SER A 133 -27.37 21.19 -7.84
N ALA A 134 -28.66 21.53 -7.99
CA ALA A 134 -29.34 22.42 -7.05
C ALA A 134 -29.48 21.78 -5.65
N ASN A 135 -29.30 22.58 -4.60
CA ASN A 135 -29.54 22.13 -3.22
C ASN A 135 -30.99 21.67 -3.06
N GLY A 136 -31.17 20.54 -2.38
CA GLY A 136 -32.47 19.92 -2.19
C GLY A 136 -32.92 19.02 -3.35
N THR A 137 -32.09 18.85 -4.38
CA THR A 137 -32.38 17.87 -5.45
C THR A 137 -32.46 16.48 -4.85
N ARG A 138 -33.57 15.77 -5.07
CA ARG A 138 -33.82 14.45 -4.48
C ARG A 138 -32.96 13.38 -5.16
N THR A 139 -32.61 12.33 -4.40
CA THR A 139 -32.00 11.13 -4.94
C THR A 139 -33.03 10.03 -5.23
N GLN A 140 -32.73 9.21 -6.23
CA GLN A 140 -33.60 8.14 -6.73
C GLN A 140 -32.78 6.89 -7.08
N LEU A 141 -33.45 5.77 -7.34
CA LEU A 141 -32.90 4.67 -8.12
C LEU A 141 -33.05 4.96 -9.60
N TRP A 142 -31.98 4.69 -10.33
CA TRP A 142 -32.00 4.69 -11.79
C TRP A 142 -31.10 3.60 -12.34
N THR A 143 -31.38 3.14 -13.55
CA THR A 143 -30.47 2.25 -14.29
C THR A 143 -29.06 2.83 -14.26
N CYS A 144 -28.07 2.01 -13.93
CA CYS A 144 -26.68 2.44 -13.91
C CYS A 144 -26.24 2.82 -15.34
N THR A 145 -25.98 4.10 -15.55
CA THR A 145 -25.58 4.70 -16.83
C THR A 145 -24.11 5.09 -16.87
N GLY A 146 -23.46 5.18 -15.70
CA GLY A 146 -22.11 5.71 -15.57
C GLY A 146 -22.02 7.24 -15.63
N ALA A 147 -23.16 7.94 -15.72
CA ALA A 147 -23.21 9.40 -15.72
C ALA A 147 -22.78 10.03 -14.40
N ALA A 148 -22.35 11.30 -14.44
CA ALA A 148 -21.79 12.02 -13.31
C ALA A 148 -22.73 12.09 -12.08
N ASN A 149 -24.04 12.13 -12.30
CA ASN A 149 -25.04 12.14 -11.23
C ASN A 149 -25.22 10.80 -10.49
N GLN A 150 -24.52 9.75 -10.92
CA GLN A 150 -24.51 8.44 -10.27
C GLN A 150 -23.15 8.12 -9.62
N LYS A 151 -22.21 9.07 -9.65
CA LYS A 151 -20.86 8.90 -9.11
C LYS A 151 -20.75 9.53 -7.73
N TRP A 152 -20.37 8.71 -6.76
CA TRP A 152 -20.31 9.05 -5.35
C TRP A 152 -18.98 8.63 -4.73
N ASN A 153 -18.31 9.56 -4.05
CA ASN A 153 -17.19 9.25 -3.18
C ASN A 153 -17.76 8.97 -1.77
N ALA A 154 -17.86 7.70 -1.40
CA ALA A 154 -18.36 7.26 -0.09
C ALA A 154 -17.20 6.83 0.84
N PRO A 155 -17.36 6.92 2.18
CA PRO A 155 -16.42 6.34 3.13
C PRO A 155 -16.34 4.83 2.94
N ALA A 156 -15.14 4.29 2.68
CA ALA A 156 -14.98 2.88 2.38
C ALA A 156 -14.99 2.03 3.65
N ALA A 157 -16.03 1.21 3.86
CA ALA A 157 -15.91 0.02 4.70
C ALA A 157 -14.85 -0.86 4.04
N GLY A 158 -13.74 -1.12 4.73
CA GLY A 158 -12.51 -1.58 4.08
C GLY A 158 -12.68 -2.90 3.33
N ASP A 159 -12.76 -2.84 2.00
CA ASP A 159 -12.41 -3.92 1.08
C ASP A 159 -11.01 -3.70 0.45
N GLY A 160 -10.28 -2.68 0.89
CA GLY A 160 -8.89 -2.49 0.50
C GLY A 160 -8.67 -1.82 -0.86
N THR A 161 -9.62 -1.02 -1.37
CA THR A 161 -9.37 -0.13 -2.52
C THR A 161 -9.63 1.33 -2.17
N THR A 162 -8.58 2.06 -1.77
CA THR A 162 -8.64 3.52 -1.55
C THR A 162 -8.23 4.25 -2.82
N PRO A 163 -8.75 5.46 -3.06
CA PRO A 163 -7.80 6.58 -3.02
C PRO A 163 -8.33 7.83 -2.27
N PRO A 164 -7.56 8.40 -1.33
CA PRO A 164 -7.69 9.77 -0.88
C PRO A 164 -6.38 10.53 -1.21
N GLY A 165 -6.38 11.32 -2.28
CA GLY A 165 -5.16 12.00 -2.73
C GLY A 165 -4.08 11.06 -3.29
N ALA A 166 -3.15 11.61 -4.07
CA ALA A 166 -1.99 10.85 -4.49
C ALA A 166 -1.15 10.50 -3.26
N ALA A 167 -0.88 9.21 -3.01
CA ALA A 167 0.05 8.82 -1.97
C ALA A 167 1.38 9.58 -2.15
N PRO A 168 2.02 10.04 -1.06
CA PRO A 168 3.25 10.81 -1.15
C PRO A 168 4.35 9.98 -1.81
N MET A 169 5.40 10.65 -2.31
CA MET A 169 6.60 9.98 -2.86
C MET A 169 7.19 8.93 -1.90
N ALA A 170 6.97 9.11 -0.59
CA ALA A 170 7.35 8.14 0.43
C ALA A 170 6.78 6.73 0.15
N VAL A 171 5.62 6.62 -0.51
CA VAL A 171 5.00 5.36 -0.92
C VAL A 171 5.28 5.08 -2.39
N ALA A 172 6.30 4.27 -2.64
CA ALA A 172 6.76 3.92 -3.98
C ALA A 172 7.12 2.43 -4.06
N PRO A 173 6.14 1.50 -4.23
CA PRO A 173 6.43 0.07 -4.29
C PRO A 173 7.41 -0.26 -5.40
N TYR A 174 8.23 -1.30 -5.19
CA TYR A 174 9.13 -1.77 -6.24
C TYR A 174 8.33 -2.32 -7.43
N LEU A 175 8.76 -1.96 -8.64
CA LEU A 175 8.27 -2.50 -9.90
C LEU A 175 9.47 -2.91 -10.74
N TYR A 176 9.52 -4.19 -11.12
CA TYR A 176 10.66 -4.79 -11.79
C TYR A 176 10.25 -5.34 -13.17
N ASN A 177 10.81 -4.80 -14.25
CA ASN A 177 10.38 -5.17 -15.62
C ASN A 177 11.02 -6.47 -16.16
N GLY A 178 11.98 -7.08 -15.46
CA GLY A 178 12.71 -8.23 -16.00
C GLY A 178 11.95 -9.57 -15.87
N TRP A 179 11.30 -9.83 -14.73
CA TRP A 179 10.58 -11.08 -14.43
C TRP A 179 9.42 -10.84 -13.44
N GLY A 180 8.72 -11.91 -13.04
CA GLY A 180 7.66 -11.84 -12.02
C GLY A 180 6.34 -11.23 -12.50
N ASN A 181 5.99 -11.35 -13.79
CA ASN A 181 4.73 -10.83 -14.34
C ASN A 181 4.46 -9.35 -13.99
N PRO A 182 5.34 -8.42 -14.42
CA PRO A 182 5.23 -7.01 -14.08
C PRO A 182 3.87 -6.43 -14.52
N PRO A 183 3.12 -5.80 -13.62
CA PRO A 183 1.85 -5.18 -13.98
C PRO A 183 2.07 -3.90 -14.78
N SER A 184 1.06 -3.49 -15.54
CA SER A 184 1.00 -2.12 -16.03
C SER A 184 0.94 -1.16 -14.83
N PRO A 185 1.83 -0.14 -14.76
CA PRO A 185 1.80 0.83 -13.66
C PRO A 185 0.46 1.53 -13.53
N THR A 186 -0.19 1.86 -14.66
CA THR A 186 -1.50 2.53 -14.65
C THR A 186 -2.60 1.67 -14.01
N THR A 187 -2.54 0.35 -14.15
CA THR A 187 -3.47 -0.56 -13.47
C THR A 187 -3.34 -0.43 -11.95
N VAL A 188 -2.11 -0.44 -11.43
CA VAL A 188 -1.84 -0.30 -9.99
C VAL A 188 -2.19 1.11 -9.52
N MET A 189 -1.79 2.16 -10.25
CA MET A 189 -2.11 3.56 -9.91
C MET A 189 -3.61 3.81 -9.85
N ASN A 190 -4.38 3.27 -10.80
CA ASN A 190 -5.83 3.44 -10.84
C ASN A 190 -6.53 2.69 -9.71
N ALA A 191 -6.02 1.51 -9.32
CA ALA A 191 -6.61 0.71 -8.27
C ALA A 191 -6.31 1.21 -6.85
N THR A 192 -5.17 1.89 -6.66
CA THR A 192 -4.61 2.14 -5.31
C THR A 192 -4.38 3.61 -5.00
N GLY A 193 -4.33 4.47 -6.03
CA GLY A 193 -4.00 5.89 -5.89
C GLY A 193 -2.50 6.20 -5.76
N VAL A 194 -1.60 5.20 -5.71
CA VAL A 194 -0.16 5.47 -5.71
C VAL A 194 0.25 6.19 -7.00
N LYS A 195 1.21 7.11 -6.88
CA LYS A 195 1.75 7.89 -8.01
C LYS A 195 3.24 7.70 -8.22
N TRP A 196 3.88 6.91 -7.38
CA TRP A 196 5.31 6.69 -7.42
C TRP A 196 5.61 5.19 -7.45
N PHE A 197 6.66 4.82 -8.16
CA PHE A 197 7.21 3.46 -8.17
C PHE A 197 8.72 3.52 -8.00
N THR A 198 9.25 2.56 -7.26
CA THR A 198 10.69 2.31 -7.25
C THR A 198 11.02 1.35 -8.38
N LEU A 199 11.70 1.82 -9.41
CA LEU A 199 12.04 0.97 -10.56
C LEU A 199 13.34 0.24 -10.30
N ALA A 200 13.28 -1.08 -10.33
CA ALA A 200 14.41 -1.97 -10.10
C ALA A 200 14.91 -2.58 -11.42
N PHE A 201 16.20 -2.82 -11.61
CA PHE A 201 17.34 -2.20 -10.94
C PHE A 201 18.22 -1.54 -12.00
N VAL A 202 18.92 -0.48 -11.62
CA VAL A 202 20.04 0.02 -12.40
C VAL A 202 21.31 -0.68 -11.92
N LEU A 203 22.01 -1.33 -12.85
CA LEU A 203 23.22 -2.10 -12.62
C LEU A 203 24.34 -1.70 -13.60
N SER A 204 25.52 -2.22 -13.35
CA SER A 204 26.69 -2.16 -14.23
C SER A 204 26.53 -3.10 -15.42
N ASN A 205 26.91 -2.64 -16.61
CA ASN A 205 27.01 -3.47 -17.81
C ASN A 205 28.36 -4.22 -17.94
N GLY A 206 29.10 -4.37 -16.83
CA GLY A 206 30.46 -4.92 -16.78
C GLY A 206 31.52 -3.90 -16.40
N TYR A 207 31.18 -2.60 -16.32
CA TYR A 207 32.00 -1.55 -15.74
C TYR A 207 31.13 -0.41 -15.18
N CYS A 208 31.69 0.77 -14.93
CA CYS A 208 30.98 1.96 -14.43
C CYS A 208 30.05 2.62 -15.47
N ASN A 209 29.20 1.85 -16.13
CA ASN A 209 28.20 2.36 -17.06
C ASN A 209 26.80 1.78 -16.71
N PRO A 210 25.86 2.64 -16.29
CA PRO A 210 24.55 2.20 -15.82
C PRO A 210 23.68 1.70 -16.98
N GLN A 211 23.05 0.54 -16.75
CA GLN A 211 22.01 -0.06 -17.58
C GLN A 211 20.93 -0.67 -16.68
N TRP A 212 19.71 -0.73 -17.18
CA TRP A 212 18.66 -1.47 -16.48
C TRP A 212 19.04 -2.95 -16.47
N ASP A 213 19.12 -3.55 -15.30
CA ASP A 213 19.47 -4.96 -15.10
C ASP A 213 20.83 -5.37 -15.72
N GLY A 214 21.71 -4.39 -15.96
CA GLY A 214 23.05 -4.59 -16.50
C GLY A 214 23.10 -4.96 -17.99
N GLY A 215 21.94 -5.10 -18.64
CA GLY A 215 21.86 -5.46 -20.06
C GLY A 215 20.77 -4.75 -20.86
N ARG A 216 19.74 -4.22 -20.20
CA ARG A 216 18.69 -3.42 -20.86
C ARG A 216 19.14 -1.96 -20.98
N ALA A 217 18.95 -1.40 -22.16
CA ALA A 217 19.42 -0.05 -22.47
C ALA A 217 18.86 1.00 -21.50
N LEU A 218 19.71 1.93 -21.05
CA LEU A 218 19.31 3.00 -20.14
C LEU A 218 18.20 3.87 -20.73
N THR A 219 18.08 4.02 -22.04
CA THR A 219 16.99 4.76 -22.70
C THR A 219 16.46 3.97 -23.91
N GLY A 220 15.23 4.24 -24.32
CA GLY A 220 14.56 3.62 -25.48
C GLY A 220 13.96 2.23 -25.24
N GLY A 221 14.26 1.59 -24.10
CA GLY A 221 13.77 0.25 -23.75
C GLY A 221 12.45 0.23 -22.96
N VAL A 222 12.08 -0.98 -22.52
CA VAL A 222 10.88 -1.25 -21.71
C VAL A 222 10.82 -0.37 -20.46
N ASP A 223 11.96 -0.17 -19.79
CA ASP A 223 12.02 0.62 -18.57
C ASP A 223 11.67 2.10 -18.82
N GLN A 224 12.12 2.67 -19.95
CA GLN A 224 11.72 4.03 -20.32
C GLN A 224 10.24 4.11 -20.73
N GLN A 225 9.69 3.08 -21.36
CA GLN A 225 8.25 3.00 -21.65
C GLN A 225 7.42 2.97 -20.36
N THR A 226 7.87 2.21 -19.35
CA THR A 226 7.29 2.20 -18.01
C THR A 226 7.33 3.59 -17.37
N ILE A 227 8.49 4.28 -17.41
CA ILE A 227 8.63 5.65 -16.89
C ILE A 227 7.66 6.62 -17.58
N ASN A 228 7.58 6.57 -18.91
CA ASN A 228 6.69 7.42 -19.68
C ASN A 228 5.22 7.14 -19.32
N THR A 229 4.87 5.88 -19.11
CA THR A 229 3.52 5.44 -18.69
C THR A 229 3.15 6.00 -17.31
N VAL A 230 4.06 5.92 -16.33
CA VAL A 230 3.83 6.50 -15.00
C VAL A 230 3.64 8.02 -15.09
N ARG A 231 4.51 8.71 -15.83
CA ARG A 231 4.47 10.17 -15.97
C ARG A 231 3.24 10.66 -16.72
N ALA A 232 2.82 9.97 -17.76
CA ALA A 232 1.56 10.26 -18.47
C ALA A 232 0.33 10.14 -17.55
N ALA A 233 0.39 9.29 -16.52
CA ALA A 233 -0.65 9.14 -15.51
C ALA A 233 -0.50 10.06 -14.28
N GLY A 234 0.34 11.10 -14.39
CA GLY A 234 0.56 12.11 -13.36
C GLY A 234 1.42 11.64 -12.19
N GLY A 235 2.18 10.56 -12.39
CA GLY A 235 3.14 10.04 -11.42
C GLY A 235 4.58 10.35 -11.77
N ASP A 236 5.51 9.76 -11.03
CA ASP A 236 6.94 9.80 -11.30
C ASP A 236 7.63 8.58 -10.68
N ILE A 237 8.95 8.47 -10.80
CA ILE A 237 9.69 7.25 -10.44
C ILE A 237 10.90 7.52 -9.53
N VAL A 238 11.31 6.48 -8.81
CA VAL A 238 12.55 6.42 -8.00
C VAL A 238 13.39 5.25 -8.51
N PRO A 239 14.39 5.43 -9.38
CA PRO A 239 15.26 4.34 -9.79
C PRO A 239 16.07 3.82 -8.60
N SER A 240 16.07 2.50 -8.43
CA SER A 240 16.88 1.81 -7.45
C SER A 240 18.14 1.26 -8.11
N PHE A 241 19.30 1.56 -7.55
CA PHE A 241 20.61 1.07 -7.98
C PHE A 241 21.04 -0.10 -7.08
N GLY A 242 21.57 -1.17 -7.67
CA GLY A 242 22.02 -2.33 -6.91
C GLY A 242 20.97 -3.45 -6.82
N GLY A 243 20.64 -3.85 -5.60
CA GLY A 243 19.86 -5.06 -5.29
C GLY A 243 20.75 -6.30 -5.10
N TYR A 244 20.12 -7.41 -4.71
CA TYR A 244 20.80 -8.66 -4.37
C TYR A 244 21.68 -9.22 -5.50
N SER A 245 21.12 -9.27 -6.71
CA SER A 245 21.72 -9.92 -7.88
C SER A 245 22.41 -8.95 -8.86
N GLY A 246 23.23 -9.53 -9.74
CA GLY A 246 23.87 -8.80 -10.84
C GLY A 246 25.08 -7.97 -10.44
N ASN A 247 25.64 -7.26 -11.43
CA ASN A 247 26.85 -6.46 -11.27
C ASN A 247 26.50 -5.07 -10.74
N LYS A 248 26.87 -4.76 -9.49
CA LYS A 248 26.59 -3.48 -8.85
C LYS A 248 27.53 -2.39 -9.40
N LEU A 249 27.03 -1.18 -9.61
CA LEU A 249 27.87 -0.04 -10.00
C LEU A 249 28.86 0.28 -8.87
N GLU A 250 28.38 0.16 -7.64
CA GLU A 250 29.10 0.38 -6.39
C GLU A 250 30.35 -0.47 -6.31
N SER A 251 30.30 -1.72 -6.81
CA SER A 251 31.44 -2.63 -6.91
C SER A 251 32.27 -2.41 -8.19
N SER A 252 31.61 -2.07 -9.31
CA SER A 252 32.23 -2.01 -10.65
C SER A 252 33.02 -0.73 -10.95
N CYS A 253 32.59 0.41 -10.41
CA CYS A 253 33.29 1.69 -10.60
C CYS A 253 34.62 1.69 -9.86
N SER A 254 35.66 2.35 -10.37
CA SER A 254 36.98 2.34 -9.73
C SER A 254 37.13 3.40 -8.63
N SER A 255 36.35 4.49 -8.72
CA SER A 255 36.42 5.62 -7.78
C SER A 255 35.04 6.19 -7.43
N ALA A 256 34.98 7.00 -6.38
CA ALA A 256 33.77 7.70 -5.98
C ALA A 256 33.30 8.70 -7.05
N GLY A 257 34.23 9.34 -7.76
CA GLY A 257 33.91 10.26 -8.86
C GLY A 257 33.26 9.56 -10.04
N GLU A 258 33.77 8.38 -10.42
CA GLU A 258 33.14 7.56 -11.47
C GLU A 258 31.75 7.08 -11.05
N LEU A 259 31.60 6.60 -9.81
CA LEU A 259 30.30 6.16 -9.28
C LEU A 259 29.28 7.31 -9.26
N ALA A 260 29.69 8.50 -8.80
CA ALA A 260 28.85 9.69 -8.84
C ALA A 260 28.44 10.07 -10.27
N ALA A 261 29.35 9.97 -11.24
CA ALA A 261 29.06 10.22 -12.64
C ALA A 261 28.07 9.19 -13.22
N ALA A 262 28.17 7.92 -12.83
CA ALA A 262 27.22 6.89 -13.22
C ALA A 262 25.81 7.16 -12.66
N TYR A 263 25.69 7.51 -11.38
CA TYR A 263 24.40 7.94 -10.82
C TYR A 263 23.85 9.18 -11.53
N GLN A 264 24.69 10.20 -11.74
CA GLN A 264 24.32 11.43 -12.43
C GLN A 264 23.81 11.17 -13.85
N LYS A 265 24.40 10.20 -14.57
CA LYS A 265 23.95 9.82 -15.91
C LYS A 265 22.49 9.39 -15.92
N VAL A 266 22.05 8.62 -14.93
CA VAL A 266 20.65 8.18 -14.80
C VAL A 266 19.75 9.33 -14.34
N ILE A 267 20.22 10.14 -13.37
CA ILE A 267 19.52 11.35 -12.92
C ILE A 267 19.21 12.27 -14.11
N ASN A 268 20.20 12.54 -14.95
CA ASN A 268 20.06 13.40 -16.12
C ASN A 268 19.17 12.78 -17.19
N ALA A 269 19.33 11.48 -17.47
CA ALA A 269 18.53 10.78 -18.49
C ALA A 269 17.04 10.89 -18.24
N TYR A 270 16.63 10.97 -16.97
CA TYR A 270 15.23 10.97 -16.57
C TYR A 270 14.78 12.23 -15.82
N SER A 271 15.65 13.21 -15.56
CA SER A 271 15.34 14.38 -14.73
C SER A 271 14.76 13.98 -13.37
N LEU A 272 15.48 13.11 -12.66
CA LEU A 272 14.98 12.47 -11.44
C LEU A 272 14.87 13.44 -10.26
N LYS A 273 13.83 13.23 -9.45
CA LYS A 273 13.64 13.91 -8.16
C LYS A 273 14.10 13.07 -6.98
N ALA A 274 14.28 11.77 -7.19
CA ALA A 274 14.68 10.83 -6.17
C ALA A 274 15.47 9.67 -6.77
N ILE A 275 16.40 9.13 -5.99
CA ILE A 275 17.11 7.88 -6.25
C ILE A 275 17.13 7.03 -4.98
N ASP A 276 17.26 5.73 -5.17
CA ASP A 276 17.41 4.74 -4.11
C ASP A 276 18.67 3.91 -4.36
N ILE A 277 19.50 3.73 -3.34
CA ILE A 277 20.70 2.87 -3.40
C ILE A 277 20.42 1.64 -2.57
N ASP A 278 20.10 0.54 -3.24
CA ASP A 278 19.84 -0.76 -2.64
C ASP A 278 21.14 -1.55 -2.55
N LEU A 279 21.79 -1.44 -1.38
CA LEU A 279 23.14 -1.95 -1.16
C LEU A 279 23.10 -3.26 -0.40
N GLU A 280 23.39 -4.35 -1.12
CA GLU A 280 23.30 -5.71 -0.59
C GLU A 280 24.59 -6.51 -0.84
N ALA A 281 24.65 -7.71 -0.23
CA ALA A 281 25.65 -8.74 -0.49
C ALA A 281 27.12 -8.24 -0.46
N ASP A 282 27.86 -8.49 -1.55
CA ASP A 282 29.27 -8.15 -1.70
C ASP A 282 29.52 -6.63 -1.71
N ALA A 283 28.59 -5.86 -2.27
CA ALA A 283 28.67 -4.40 -2.30
C ALA A 283 28.48 -3.80 -0.89
N TYR A 284 27.62 -4.42 -0.07
CA TYR A 284 27.40 -4.00 1.31
C TYR A 284 28.56 -4.41 2.24
N SER A 285 29.02 -5.65 2.16
CA SER A 285 30.00 -6.21 3.10
C SER A 285 31.43 -5.67 2.92
N ASN A 286 31.71 -4.96 1.84
CA ASN A 286 33.03 -4.39 1.56
C ASN A 286 33.14 -2.92 2.01
N GLY A 287 33.92 -2.66 3.06
CA GLY A 287 34.11 -1.30 3.60
C GLY A 287 34.69 -0.27 2.62
N THR A 288 35.45 -0.69 1.61
CA THR A 288 35.95 0.20 0.55
C THR A 288 34.82 0.60 -0.38
N VAL A 289 33.95 -0.34 -0.75
CA VAL A 289 32.75 -0.07 -1.54
C VAL A 289 31.81 0.85 -0.77
N GLN A 290 31.56 0.58 0.51
CA GLN A 290 30.76 1.46 1.37
C GLN A 290 31.28 2.90 1.36
N GLN A 291 32.61 3.10 1.56
CA GLN A 291 33.20 4.44 1.56
C GLN A 291 33.05 5.13 0.20
N ARG A 292 33.32 4.40 -0.88
CA ARG A 292 33.16 4.89 -2.25
C ARG A 292 31.73 5.33 -2.54
N THR A 293 30.73 4.55 -2.11
CA THR A 293 29.32 4.89 -2.24
C THR A 293 28.95 6.13 -1.45
N VAL A 294 29.42 6.25 -0.20
CA VAL A 294 29.21 7.45 0.64
C VAL A 294 29.77 8.71 -0.03
N ASP A 295 31.02 8.65 -0.51
CA ASP A 295 31.68 9.80 -1.14
C ASP A 295 31.03 10.17 -2.49
N ALA A 296 30.56 9.18 -3.25
CA ALA A 296 29.80 9.39 -4.47
C ALA A 296 28.46 10.09 -4.19
N LEU A 297 27.73 9.64 -3.16
CA LEU A 297 26.44 10.25 -2.79
C LEU A 297 26.57 11.67 -2.28
N LYS A 298 27.66 12.02 -1.58
CA LYS A 298 27.95 13.42 -1.23
C LYS A 298 28.06 14.30 -2.48
N THR A 299 28.76 13.80 -3.50
CA THR A 299 28.91 14.50 -4.79
C THR A 299 27.56 14.63 -5.49
N VAL A 300 26.75 13.57 -5.53
CA VAL A 300 25.41 13.60 -6.12
C VAL A 300 24.51 14.62 -5.43
N LYS A 301 24.47 14.65 -4.09
CA LYS A 301 23.65 15.63 -3.36
C LYS A 301 24.13 17.06 -3.55
N ALA A 302 25.44 17.29 -3.61
CA ALA A 302 25.99 18.61 -3.89
C ALA A 302 25.62 19.11 -5.30
N ASN A 303 25.60 18.21 -6.29
CA ASN A 303 25.31 18.55 -7.68
C ASN A 303 23.81 18.70 -7.98
N ASN A 304 22.93 18.12 -7.16
CA ASN A 304 21.48 18.11 -7.41
C ASN A 304 20.71 18.61 -6.18
N PRO A 305 20.71 19.94 -5.91
CA PRO A 305 19.94 20.50 -4.82
C PRO A 305 18.46 20.08 -4.92
N GLY A 306 17.93 19.47 -3.86
CA GLY A 306 16.55 19.01 -3.79
C GLY A 306 16.29 17.57 -4.24
N ILE A 307 17.31 16.85 -4.76
CA ILE A 307 17.16 15.41 -5.00
C ILE A 307 16.99 14.66 -3.67
N LYS A 308 16.04 13.73 -3.63
CA LYS A 308 15.88 12.78 -2.52
C LYS A 308 16.80 11.59 -2.72
N VAL A 309 17.56 11.25 -1.70
CA VAL A 309 18.42 10.05 -1.70
C VAL A 309 17.95 9.10 -0.62
N TYR A 310 17.59 7.90 -1.03
CA TYR A 310 17.30 6.78 -0.14
C TYR A 310 18.45 5.78 -0.20
N VAL A 311 18.75 5.15 0.94
CA VAL A 311 19.71 4.04 1.01
C VAL A 311 18.99 2.86 1.65
N THR A 312 18.78 1.81 0.87
CA THR A 312 18.09 0.58 1.26
C THR A 312 19.12 -0.48 1.61
N ILE A 313 18.98 -1.12 2.78
CA ILE A 313 19.94 -2.07 3.34
C ILE A 313 19.21 -3.24 4.02
N GLY A 314 19.87 -4.39 4.07
CA GLY A 314 19.42 -5.53 4.88
C GLY A 314 19.40 -5.20 6.38
N THR A 315 18.63 -5.98 7.14
CA THR A 315 18.53 -5.84 8.60
C THR A 315 18.43 -7.19 9.29
N GLY A 316 18.89 -7.27 10.53
CA GLY A 316 18.46 -8.33 11.44
C GLY A 316 17.16 -7.94 12.14
N GLN A 317 16.59 -8.87 12.91
CA GLN A 317 15.37 -8.66 13.69
C GLN A 317 15.48 -7.57 14.78
N SER A 318 16.70 -7.11 15.10
CA SER A 318 16.94 -6.03 16.09
C SER A 318 17.56 -4.79 15.45
N GLY A 319 17.46 -4.65 14.13
CA GLY A 319 18.03 -3.55 13.36
C GLY A 319 19.20 -3.98 12.47
N PRO A 320 19.65 -3.08 11.59
CA PRO A 320 20.79 -3.33 10.71
C PRO A 320 22.08 -3.26 11.52
N ASP A 321 23.17 -3.80 10.96
CA ASP A 321 24.48 -3.37 11.46
C ASP A 321 24.70 -1.88 11.14
N THR A 322 25.68 -1.30 11.82
CA THR A 322 25.86 0.15 11.83
C THR A 322 27.02 0.61 10.95
N SER A 323 27.68 -0.29 10.23
CA SER A 323 28.96 0.00 9.54
C SER A 323 28.81 1.12 8.50
N LEU A 324 27.87 0.98 7.57
CA LEU A 324 27.61 1.96 6.52
C LEU A 324 27.05 3.27 7.08
N ILE A 325 26.12 3.19 8.04
CA ILE A 325 25.48 4.36 8.67
C ILE A 325 26.54 5.21 9.39
N ASN A 326 27.39 4.59 10.21
CA ASN A 326 28.46 5.28 10.93
C ASN A 326 29.48 5.90 9.97
N ARG A 327 29.80 5.21 8.87
CA ARG A 327 30.70 5.70 7.83
C ARG A 327 30.13 6.93 7.12
N ALA A 328 28.85 6.90 6.77
CA ALA A 328 28.14 8.03 6.18
C ALA A 328 28.13 9.23 7.13
N ALA A 329 27.76 9.02 8.40
CA ALA A 329 27.74 10.06 9.43
C ALA A 329 29.13 10.68 9.65
N SER A 330 30.16 9.84 9.79
CA SER A 330 31.55 10.29 9.96
C SER A 330 32.08 11.06 8.75
N SER A 331 31.56 10.75 7.55
CA SER A 331 31.88 11.47 6.31
C SER A 331 31.04 12.72 6.10
N GLY A 332 30.07 13.01 6.98
CA GLY A 332 29.14 14.14 6.87
C GLY A 332 28.07 13.98 5.80
N LEU A 333 27.80 12.76 5.33
CA LEU A 333 26.69 12.49 4.41
C LEU A 333 25.39 12.37 5.20
N THR A 334 24.37 13.14 4.82
CA THR A 334 22.98 12.90 5.22
C THR A 334 22.14 12.47 4.02
N VAL A 335 21.25 11.52 4.23
CA VAL A 335 20.31 11.01 3.22
C VAL A 335 18.87 11.30 3.68
N ASP A 336 17.92 11.22 2.75
CA ASP A 336 16.53 11.54 3.02
C ASP A 336 15.80 10.38 3.71
N ALA A 337 16.24 9.13 3.51
CA ALA A 337 15.89 8.03 4.39
C ALA A 337 16.95 6.91 4.36
N TRP A 338 17.26 6.36 5.53
CA TRP A 338 17.83 5.03 5.65
C TRP A 338 16.69 4.01 5.71
N THR A 339 16.65 3.06 4.78
CA THR A 339 15.53 2.13 4.61
C THR A 339 15.99 0.72 4.90
N ILE A 340 15.33 0.01 5.81
CA ILE A 340 15.64 -1.39 6.08
C ILE A 340 14.75 -2.33 5.28
N MET A 341 15.28 -3.53 4.98
CA MET A 341 14.55 -4.65 4.40
C MET A 341 14.27 -5.73 5.46
N PRO A 342 13.17 -5.62 6.24
CA PRO A 342 12.84 -6.53 7.33
C PRO A 342 12.14 -7.81 6.83
N PHE A 343 12.84 -8.53 5.96
CA PHE A 343 12.46 -9.83 5.43
C PHE A 343 13.74 -10.63 5.16
N ASP A 344 13.62 -11.95 5.05
CA ASP A 344 14.74 -12.89 4.90
C ASP A 344 15.79 -12.71 6.00
N PHE A 345 15.29 -12.61 7.24
CA PHE A 345 16.08 -12.31 8.44
C PHE A 345 15.82 -13.31 9.59
N GLY A 346 15.30 -14.50 9.25
CA GLY A 346 15.03 -15.59 10.19
C GLY A 346 13.72 -15.47 10.98
N GLY A 347 12.68 -14.89 10.38
CA GLY A 347 11.36 -14.64 10.97
C GLY A 347 10.32 -15.73 10.74
N ALA A 348 10.67 -16.85 10.10
CA ALA A 348 9.70 -17.89 9.72
C ALA A 348 8.88 -18.39 10.92
N GLY A 349 7.55 -18.44 10.74
CA GLY A 349 6.60 -18.83 11.78
C GLY A 349 6.31 -17.77 12.85
N GLN A 350 6.87 -16.57 12.75
CA GLN A 350 6.63 -15.46 13.68
C GLN A 350 5.74 -14.37 13.07
N ASN A 351 5.29 -13.42 13.90
CA ASN A 351 4.53 -12.27 13.39
C ASN A 351 5.47 -11.24 12.74
N MET A 352 5.41 -11.14 11.42
CA MET A 352 6.32 -10.31 10.64
C MET A 352 6.12 -8.80 10.85
N GLY A 353 4.89 -8.35 11.15
CA GLY A 353 4.64 -6.95 11.49
C GLY A 353 5.36 -6.52 12.77
N THR A 354 5.37 -7.39 13.78
CA THR A 354 6.04 -7.15 15.07
C THR A 354 7.56 -7.20 14.92
N LEU A 355 8.09 -8.18 14.17
CA LEU A 355 9.52 -8.25 13.87
C LEU A 355 10.00 -7.03 13.06
N THR A 356 9.18 -6.56 12.12
CA THR A 356 9.46 -5.33 11.36
C THR A 356 9.55 -4.12 12.28
N GLN A 357 8.60 -3.92 13.19
CA GLN A 357 8.66 -2.82 14.17
C GLN A 357 9.90 -2.91 15.06
N ARG A 358 10.26 -4.11 15.51
CA ARG A 358 11.48 -4.32 16.31
C ARG A 358 12.75 -3.98 15.52
N ALA A 359 12.85 -4.39 14.27
CA ALA A 359 13.97 -4.03 13.40
C ALA A 359 14.03 -2.51 13.17
N ALA A 360 12.87 -1.87 13.00
CA ALA A 360 12.75 -0.42 12.85
C ALA A 360 13.24 0.35 14.09
N GLU A 361 12.93 -0.11 15.31
CA GLU A 361 13.48 0.46 16.55
C GLU A 361 15.00 0.36 16.63
N GLY A 362 15.55 -0.73 16.11
CA GLY A 362 16.98 -0.93 15.96
C GLY A 362 17.63 0.08 15.02
N LEU A 363 17.03 0.30 13.85
CA LEU A 363 17.47 1.34 12.91
C LEU A 363 17.39 2.73 13.53
N LYS A 364 16.28 3.09 14.18
CA LYS A 364 16.16 4.38 14.87
C LYS A 364 17.29 4.57 15.87
N THR A 365 17.64 3.53 16.63
CA THR A 365 18.76 3.57 17.59
C THR A 365 20.11 3.78 16.88
N ALA A 366 20.35 3.10 15.76
CA ALA A 366 21.54 3.30 14.94
C ALA A 366 21.66 4.74 14.44
N LEU A 367 20.57 5.33 13.94
CA LEU A 367 20.56 6.71 13.44
C LEU A 367 20.79 7.74 14.54
N LYS A 368 20.14 7.57 15.70
CA LYS A 368 20.39 8.43 16.86
C LYS A 368 21.87 8.44 17.25
N ASN A 369 22.47 7.26 17.33
CA ASN A 369 23.86 7.13 17.76
C ASN A 369 24.83 7.71 16.72
N ALA A 370 24.58 7.49 15.43
CA ALA A 370 25.46 7.94 14.36
C ALA A 370 25.38 9.46 14.12
N TYR A 371 24.18 10.04 14.15
CA TYR A 371 23.94 11.44 13.77
C TYR A 371 23.61 12.37 14.95
N GLY A 372 23.45 11.84 16.17
CA GLY A 372 23.02 12.64 17.33
C GLY A 372 21.57 13.09 17.26
N TYR A 373 20.73 12.39 16.48
CA TYR A 373 19.31 12.73 16.32
C TYR A 373 18.49 12.51 17.61
N SER A 374 17.40 13.26 17.75
CA SER A 374 16.30 12.89 18.63
C SER A 374 15.55 11.67 18.07
N ASP A 375 14.69 11.05 18.88
CA ASP A 375 13.86 9.93 18.41
C ASP A 375 12.98 10.33 17.22
N ASP A 376 12.26 11.46 17.31
CA ASP A 376 11.42 11.95 16.21
C ASP A 376 12.23 12.24 14.93
N ALA A 377 13.40 12.88 15.07
CA ALA A 377 14.27 13.13 13.91
C ALA A 377 14.81 11.84 13.29
N ALA A 378 15.12 10.83 14.11
CA ALA A 378 15.57 9.52 13.61
C ALA A 378 14.44 8.77 12.89
N TYR A 379 13.21 8.78 13.42
CA TYR A 379 12.05 8.20 12.74
C TYR A 379 11.78 8.87 11.39
N ARG A 380 11.81 10.21 11.35
CA ARG A 380 11.63 10.98 10.10
C ARG A 380 12.80 10.86 9.12
N ALA A 381 13.90 10.20 9.51
CA ALA A 381 15.07 9.95 8.67
C ALA A 381 15.21 8.46 8.28
N MET A 382 14.21 7.63 8.56
CA MET A 382 14.21 6.22 8.20
C MET A 382 12.99 5.80 7.38
N GLY A 383 13.07 4.60 6.82
CA GLY A 383 11.99 3.96 6.10
C GLY A 383 12.02 2.44 6.23
N ILE A 384 10.97 1.82 5.68
CA ILE A 384 10.79 0.37 5.64
C ILE A 384 10.52 -0.05 4.20
N SER A 385 11.27 -1.04 3.71
CA SER A 385 11.03 -1.76 2.47
C SER A 385 10.70 -3.21 2.81
N SER A 386 9.42 -3.58 2.97
CA SER A 386 9.05 -4.96 3.34
C SER A 386 9.06 -5.89 2.11
N MET A 387 8.66 -7.16 2.26
CA MET A 387 8.38 -8.07 1.16
C MET A 387 6.98 -8.65 1.35
N ASN A 388 6.10 -8.60 0.34
CA ASN A 388 4.69 -8.96 0.52
C ASN A 388 4.42 -10.46 0.33
N GLY A 389 3.83 -11.15 1.30
CA GLY A 389 3.54 -12.58 1.19
C GLY A 389 4.70 -13.47 1.62
N ILE A 390 4.90 -14.59 0.94
CA ILE A 390 5.93 -15.57 1.28
C ILE A 390 7.30 -15.07 0.82
N THR A 391 8.29 -15.01 1.70
CA THR A 391 9.66 -14.54 1.37
C THR A 391 10.57 -15.70 0.95
N ASP A 392 11.81 -15.40 0.56
CA ASP A 392 12.77 -16.43 0.12
C ASP A 392 13.17 -17.38 1.27
N ASP A 393 13.18 -16.88 2.52
CA ASP A 393 13.38 -17.67 3.75
C ASP A 393 12.08 -18.28 4.30
N ASN A 394 11.02 -18.34 3.49
CA ASN A 394 9.73 -18.93 3.85
C ASN A 394 9.08 -18.25 5.08
N GLU A 395 9.36 -16.97 5.26
CA GLU A 395 8.60 -16.09 6.17
C GLU A 395 7.25 -15.77 5.52
N THR A 396 6.22 -15.47 6.30
CA THR A 396 4.89 -15.15 5.77
C THR A 396 4.47 -13.77 6.21
N VAL A 397 4.62 -12.79 5.32
CA VAL A 397 4.23 -11.40 5.54
C VAL A 397 2.82 -11.17 5.02
N THR A 398 1.85 -11.01 5.92
CA THR A 398 0.44 -10.90 5.57
C THR A 398 -0.01 -9.46 5.35
N THR A 399 -1.21 -9.27 4.82
CA THR A 399 -1.84 -7.95 4.74
C THR A 399 -2.09 -7.35 6.13
N ALA A 400 -2.26 -8.17 7.17
CA ALA A 400 -2.36 -7.68 8.54
C ALA A 400 -1.02 -7.13 9.05
N ASP A 401 0.10 -7.75 8.68
CA ASP A 401 1.43 -7.23 8.98
C ASP A 401 1.67 -5.89 8.31
N PHE A 402 1.22 -5.72 7.05
CA PHE A 402 1.28 -4.42 6.37
C PHE A 402 0.41 -3.35 7.04
N GLN A 403 -0.74 -3.70 7.64
CA GLN A 403 -1.51 -2.73 8.45
C GLN A 403 -0.73 -2.30 9.70
N THR A 404 -0.07 -3.26 10.36
CA THR A 404 0.80 -3.00 11.52
C THR A 404 1.97 -2.08 11.15
N ILE A 405 2.60 -2.32 10.00
CA ILE A 405 3.70 -1.49 9.48
C ILE A 405 3.19 -0.09 9.11
N LEU A 406 2.04 0.02 8.44
CA LEU A 406 1.41 1.30 8.11
C LEU A 406 1.12 2.12 9.37
N GLY A 407 0.53 1.52 10.40
CA GLY A 407 0.20 2.20 11.65
C GLY A 407 1.45 2.72 12.37
N TYR A 408 2.52 1.92 12.39
CA TYR A 408 3.83 2.35 12.87
C TYR A 408 4.35 3.54 12.06
N ALA A 409 4.31 3.43 10.73
CA ALA A 409 4.81 4.46 9.84
C ALA A 409 4.07 5.80 10.01
N GLN A 410 2.74 5.77 10.13
CA GLN A 410 1.91 6.96 10.39
C GLN A 410 2.20 7.59 11.75
N THR A 411 2.36 6.77 12.80
CA THR A 411 2.62 7.27 14.15
C THR A 411 3.97 7.98 14.24
N HIS A 412 4.96 7.49 13.50
CA HIS A 412 6.35 7.95 13.58
C HIS A 412 6.77 8.84 12.40
N HIS A 413 5.88 9.08 11.44
CA HIS A 413 6.11 9.91 10.26
C HIS A 413 7.37 9.54 9.46
N LEU A 414 7.49 8.26 9.11
CA LEU A 414 8.67 7.75 8.40
C LEU A 414 8.85 8.40 7.02
N ALA A 415 10.10 8.64 6.63
CA ALA A 415 10.39 9.27 5.33
C ALA A 415 10.07 8.38 4.12
N ARG A 416 9.98 7.06 4.29
CA ARG A 416 9.79 6.10 3.21
C ARG A 416 9.08 4.83 3.67
N LEU A 417 8.14 4.36 2.85
CA LEU A 417 7.39 3.14 3.03
C LEU A 417 7.19 2.45 1.68
N THR A 418 7.94 1.37 1.43
CA THR A 418 7.92 0.62 0.18
C THR A 418 7.96 -0.89 0.45
N PHE A 419 7.94 -1.70 -0.59
CA PHE A 419 8.10 -3.15 -0.49
C PHE A 419 8.47 -3.78 -1.83
N TRP A 420 9.07 -4.97 -1.76
CA TRP A 420 9.20 -5.92 -2.84
C TRP A 420 7.98 -6.87 -2.89
N SER A 421 7.08 -6.81 -3.87
CA SER A 421 6.99 -5.84 -4.96
C SER A 421 5.57 -5.78 -5.55
N ALA A 422 5.29 -4.77 -6.37
CA ALA A 422 4.03 -4.67 -7.14
C ALA A 422 3.84 -5.86 -8.10
N ASN A 423 4.93 -6.49 -8.55
CA ASN A 423 4.90 -7.73 -9.34
C ASN A 423 4.15 -8.85 -8.61
N ARG A 424 4.35 -8.94 -7.29
CA ARG A 424 3.84 -10.01 -6.43
C ARG A 424 2.45 -9.72 -5.86
N ASP A 425 1.96 -8.48 -5.96
CA ASP A 425 0.77 -7.99 -5.25
C ASP A 425 -0.56 -8.45 -5.89
N ARG A 426 -0.77 -9.77 -5.93
CA ARG A 426 -1.98 -10.43 -6.42
C ARG A 426 -2.11 -11.86 -5.86
N PRO A 427 -3.31 -12.44 -5.85
CA PRO A 427 -3.50 -13.85 -5.51
C PRO A 427 -2.79 -14.77 -6.51
N CYS A 428 -2.31 -15.92 -6.05
CA CYS A 428 -1.83 -16.96 -6.92
C CYS A 428 -3.01 -17.71 -7.59
N PRO A 429 -2.93 -18.03 -8.89
CA PRO A 429 -3.98 -18.80 -9.58
C PRO A 429 -4.06 -20.27 -9.11
N GLY A 430 -3.11 -20.72 -8.31
CA GLY A 430 -3.01 -22.07 -7.76
C GLY A 430 -2.01 -22.11 -6.59
N ALA A 431 -1.29 -23.23 -6.43
CA ALA A 431 -0.21 -23.34 -5.45
C ALA A 431 0.85 -22.24 -5.66
N TYR A 432 1.50 -21.81 -4.57
CA TYR A 432 2.52 -20.78 -4.63
C TYR A 432 3.70 -21.23 -5.52
N PRO A 433 3.99 -20.52 -6.63
CA PRO A 433 4.99 -20.94 -7.62
C PRO A 433 6.43 -20.58 -7.25
N ASN A 434 6.63 -19.70 -6.26
CA ASN A 434 7.95 -19.20 -5.85
C ASN A 434 8.77 -18.57 -7.00
N ASP A 435 8.14 -17.72 -7.81
CA ASP A 435 8.72 -17.09 -9.00
C ASP A 435 8.42 -15.58 -9.12
N ASP A 436 8.05 -14.94 -8.00
CA ASP A 436 7.65 -13.53 -7.90
C ASP A 436 6.42 -13.10 -8.73
N THR A 437 5.62 -14.04 -9.27
CA THR A 437 4.41 -13.69 -10.03
C THR A 437 3.17 -13.41 -9.16
N CYS A 438 3.20 -13.81 -7.89
CA CYS A 438 2.16 -13.61 -6.88
C CYS A 438 2.77 -13.74 -5.47
N SER A 439 2.01 -13.39 -4.43
CA SER A 439 2.53 -13.30 -3.06
C SER A 439 2.49 -14.62 -2.27
N GLY A 440 1.69 -15.60 -2.72
CA GLY A 440 1.48 -16.85 -1.99
C GLY A 440 0.60 -16.76 -0.76
N VAL A 441 -0.01 -15.60 -0.46
CA VAL A 441 -0.93 -15.42 0.67
C VAL A 441 -2.32 -14.99 0.22
N SER A 442 -3.31 -15.14 1.11
CA SER A 442 -4.66 -14.67 0.86
C SER A 442 -4.68 -13.14 0.78
N GLN A 443 -5.12 -12.62 -0.37
CA GLN A 443 -5.25 -11.19 -0.62
C GLN A 443 -6.26 -10.91 -1.75
N SER A 444 -6.58 -9.64 -1.97
CA SER A 444 -7.12 -9.15 -3.25
C SER A 444 -6.01 -8.59 -4.14
N ASN A 445 -6.29 -8.33 -5.42
CA ASN A 445 -5.34 -7.66 -6.30
C ASN A 445 -4.94 -6.29 -5.72
N TRP A 446 -3.64 -6.01 -5.71
CA TRP A 446 -3.06 -4.73 -5.28
C TRP A 446 -3.30 -4.37 -3.81
N GLN A 447 -3.70 -5.33 -2.98
CA GLN A 447 -4.10 -5.07 -1.60
C GLN A 447 -2.94 -4.54 -0.76
N PHE A 448 -1.72 -5.06 -0.94
CA PHE A 448 -0.55 -4.59 -0.20
C PHE A 448 -0.23 -3.13 -0.56
N THR A 449 -0.25 -2.81 -1.85
CA THR A 449 -0.08 -1.44 -2.35
C THR A 449 -1.17 -0.51 -1.80
N SER A 450 -2.45 -0.93 -1.84
CA SER A 450 -3.57 -0.17 -1.28
C SER A 450 -3.48 0.06 0.23
N ILE A 451 -2.78 -0.79 0.97
CA ILE A 451 -2.50 -0.57 2.39
C ILE A 451 -1.53 0.60 2.53
N PHE A 452 -0.35 0.50 1.93
CA PHE A 452 0.64 1.56 2.05
C PHE A 452 0.23 2.87 1.39
N ALA A 453 -0.62 2.84 0.36
CA ALA A 453 -1.20 4.03 -0.26
C ALA A 453 -1.99 4.93 0.71
N ARG A 454 -2.40 4.41 1.87
CA ARG A 454 -3.07 5.18 2.94
C ARG A 454 -2.10 5.96 3.81
N TYR A 455 -0.78 5.83 3.61
CA TYR A 455 0.20 6.63 4.32
C TYR A 455 0.15 8.09 3.87
N THR A 456 0.05 9.02 4.81
CA THR A 456 -0.18 10.45 4.54
C THR A 456 0.98 11.36 4.91
N GLY A 457 2.08 10.81 5.44
CA GLY A 457 3.17 11.60 6.03
C GLY A 457 3.05 11.68 7.54
#